data_AF-A0AAW1PUC2-F1
#
_entry.id   AF-A0AAW1PUC2-F1
#
_cell.length_a   1.000
_cell.length_b   1.000
_cell.length_c   1.000
_cell.angle_alpha   90.00
_cell.angle_beta   90.00
_cell.angle_gamma   90.00
#
_symmetry.space_group_name_H-M   'P 1'
#
loop_
_entity.id
_entity.type
_entity.pdbx_description
1 polymer ?
#
loop_
_entity_poly.entity_id
_entity_poly.type
_entity_poly.pdbx_seq_one_letter_code
_entity_poly.pdbx_strand_id
1 'polypeptide(L)'
;MMATDVAARGLDVKDIKLVCNYDMPNTAEDYVHRIGRTARAGATGMSVSFFTTGNARLAPQLVDVLKEAGQPVPGKLQEFADTAQGGPIGFRSGGRGGYW
;
A
#
# COMPACT_ATOMS: atom_id res chain seq x y z
N MET A 1 17.30 -13.95 9.03
CA MET A 1 16.70 -15.05 8.24
C MET A 1 15.91 -14.40 7.11
N MET A 2 16.28 -14.62 5.85
CA MET A 2 15.44 -14.28 4.69
C MET A 2 14.63 -15.53 4.36
N ALA A 3 13.31 -15.44 4.40
CA ALA A 3 12.41 -16.50 3.99
C ALA A 3 11.53 -15.97 2.86
N THR A 4 11.59 -16.61 1.70
CA THR A 4 10.64 -16.42 0.60
C THR A 4 9.37 -17.21 0.95
N ASP A 5 8.19 -16.76 0.48
CA ASP A 5 6.85 -17.31 0.85
C ASP A 5 6.73 -18.86 0.75
N VAL A 6 7.60 -19.51 -0.02
CA VAL A 6 7.67 -20.99 -0.16
C VAL A 6 8.36 -21.67 1.03
N ALA A 7 9.31 -21.02 1.69
CA ALA A 7 10.11 -21.61 2.78
C ALA A 7 9.47 -21.48 4.18
N ALA A 8 8.38 -20.72 4.32
CA ALA A 8 7.75 -20.45 5.62
C ALA A 8 6.72 -21.52 6.06
N ARG A 9 6.32 -22.43 5.17
CA ARG A 9 5.39 -23.52 5.50
C ARG A 9 6.10 -24.57 6.38
N GLY A 10 5.90 -24.48 7.69
CA GLY A 10 6.40 -25.46 8.67
C GLY A 10 7.45 -24.91 9.64
N LEU A 11 7.91 -23.67 9.46
CA LEU A 11 8.77 -22.98 10.43
C LEU A 11 7.93 -21.99 11.24
N ASP A 12 7.80 -22.25 12.54
CA ASP A 12 7.23 -21.30 13.52
C ASP A 12 8.22 -20.14 13.70
N VAL A 13 8.23 -19.21 12.75
CA VAL A 13 9.13 -18.05 12.78
C VAL A 13 8.55 -17.00 13.75
N LYS A 14 8.78 -17.23 15.04
CA LYS A 14 8.56 -16.23 16.09
C LYS A 14 9.61 -15.11 15.96
N ASP A 15 9.21 -13.88 16.23
CA ASP A 15 10.06 -12.69 16.28
C ASP A 15 10.75 -12.28 14.96
N ILE A 16 9.97 -12.16 13.88
CA ILE A 16 10.46 -11.56 12.64
C ILE A 16 10.82 -10.10 12.90
N LYS A 17 12.09 -9.70 12.67
CA LYS A 17 12.56 -8.31 12.82
C LYS A 17 12.32 -7.43 11.59
N LEU A 18 12.32 -8.04 10.41
CA LEU A 18 12.19 -7.35 9.13
C LEU A 18 11.28 -8.16 8.19
N VAL A 19 10.25 -7.51 7.67
CA VAL A 19 9.43 -8.00 6.55
C VAL A 19 9.86 -7.24 5.30
N CYS A 20 10.12 -7.96 4.21
CA CYS A 20 10.44 -7.35 2.92
C CYS A 20 9.46 -7.85 1.86
N ASN A 21 8.60 -6.96 1.36
CA ASN A 21 7.70 -7.26 0.25
C ASN A 21 8.42 -6.96 -1.06
N TYR A 22 8.94 -8.00 -1.70
CA TYR A 22 9.56 -7.89 -3.03
C TYR A 22 8.52 -7.49 -4.09
N ASP A 23 7.38 -8.17 -4.08
CA ASP A 23 6.20 -7.82 -4.86
C ASP A 23 5.06 -7.41 -3.92
N MET A 24 4.35 -6.34 -4.27
CA MET A 24 3.18 -5.92 -3.52
C MET A 24 2.09 -7.00 -3.60
N PRO A 25 1.38 -7.26 -2.49
CA PRO A 25 0.21 -8.11 -2.52
C PRO A 25 -0.91 -7.46 -3.34
N ASN A 26 -1.92 -8.25 -3.72
CA ASN A 26 -3.02 -7.79 -4.58
C ASN A 26 -4.03 -6.87 -3.86
N THR A 27 -4.03 -6.86 -2.53
CA THR A 27 -4.96 -6.10 -1.68
C THR A 27 -4.23 -5.45 -0.51
N ALA A 28 -4.80 -4.37 0.03
CA ALA A 28 -4.26 -3.68 1.21
C ALA A 28 -4.41 -4.53 2.49
N GLU A 29 -5.46 -5.35 2.60
CA GLU A 29 -5.66 -6.26 3.71
C GLU A 29 -4.55 -7.31 3.77
N ASP A 30 -4.18 -7.90 2.63
CA ASP A 30 -3.07 -8.85 2.54
C ASP A 30 -1.73 -8.19 2.88
N TYR A 31 -1.56 -6.91 2.52
CA TYR A 31 -0.41 -6.12 2.94
C TYR A 31 -0.33 -6.00 4.46
N VAL A 32 -1.42 -5.59 5.11
CA VAL A 32 -1.49 -5.48 6.59
C VAL A 32 -1.20 -6.83 7.25
N HIS A 33 -1.77 -7.92 6.74
CA HIS A 33 -1.53 -9.28 7.27
C HIS A 33 -0.07 -9.76 7.10
N ARG A 34 0.61 -9.37 6.01
CA ARG A 34 2.03 -9.68 5.78
C ARG A 34 2.94 -8.92 6.73
N ILE A 35 2.74 -7.61 6.87
CA ILE A 35 3.59 -6.80 7.76
C ILE A 35 3.32 -7.10 9.23
N GLY A 36 2.13 -7.55 9.60
CA GLY A 36 1.77 -8.03 10.95
C GLY A 36 2.50 -9.32 11.41
N ARG A 37 3.47 -9.81 10.63
CA ARG A 37 4.40 -10.87 11.04
C ARG A 37 5.59 -10.33 11.84
N THR A 38 5.88 -9.03 11.76
CA THR A 38 6.87 -8.34 12.60
C THR A 38 6.17 -7.52 13.71
N ALA A 39 6.95 -6.85 14.57
CA ALA A 39 6.47 -5.93 15.61
C ALA A 39 5.43 -6.54 16.60
N ARG A 40 5.63 -7.79 17.02
CA ARG A 40 4.73 -8.47 17.97
C ARG A 40 5.19 -8.31 19.43
N ALA A 41 4.25 -8.45 20.37
CA ALA A 41 4.51 -8.46 21.82
C ALA A 41 5.31 -7.24 22.34
N GLY A 42 5.07 -6.06 21.77
CA GLY A 42 5.76 -4.82 22.18
C GLY A 42 7.17 -4.65 21.58
N ALA A 43 7.64 -5.60 20.76
CA ALA A 43 8.88 -5.43 20.00
C ALA A 43 8.66 -4.47 18.82
N THR A 44 9.70 -3.75 18.44
CA THR A 44 9.71 -2.99 17.19
C THR A 44 10.00 -3.91 16.01
N GLY A 45 9.41 -3.60 14.87
CA GLY A 45 9.56 -4.34 13.63
C GLY A 45 9.63 -3.41 12.45
N MET A 46 10.39 -3.79 11.44
CA MET A 46 10.53 -3.00 10.21
C MET A 46 9.87 -3.71 9.04
N SER A 47 9.18 -2.96 8.19
CA SER A 47 8.65 -3.45 6.91
C SER A 47 9.16 -2.57 5.78
N VAL A 48 9.66 -3.19 4.72
CA VAL A 48 10.11 -2.52 3.49
C VAL A 48 9.37 -3.14 2.33
N SER A 49 8.79 -2.32 1.46
CA SER A 49 8.01 -2.79 0.32
C SER A 49 8.43 -2.09 -0.95
N PHE A 50 8.63 -2.85 -2.02
CA PHE A 50 8.93 -2.30 -3.33
C PHE A 50 7.62 -1.97 -4.04
N PHE A 51 7.40 -0.69 -4.30
CA PHE A 51 6.20 -0.19 -4.96
C PHE A 51 6.52 0.21 -6.41
N THR A 52 5.70 -0.24 -7.35
CA THR A 52 5.85 0.03 -8.79
C THR A 52 4.56 0.61 -9.37
N THR A 53 4.64 1.15 -10.59
CA THR A 53 3.47 1.70 -11.31
C THR A 53 2.37 0.66 -11.56
N GLY A 54 2.72 -0.62 -11.67
CA GLY A 54 1.73 -1.71 -11.79
C GLY A 54 0.81 -1.83 -10.56
N ASN A 55 1.28 -1.36 -9.40
CA ASN A 55 0.59 -1.43 -8.13
C ASN A 55 -0.17 -0.13 -7.80
N ALA A 56 -0.20 0.85 -8.71
CA ALA A 56 -0.77 2.18 -8.46
C ALA A 56 -2.22 2.15 -7.96
N ARG A 57 -3.00 1.12 -8.32
CA ARG A 57 -4.38 0.92 -7.82
C ARG A 57 -4.48 0.77 -6.30
N LEU A 58 -3.41 0.28 -5.66
CA LEU A 58 -3.34 0.10 -4.20
C LEU A 58 -2.83 1.36 -3.50
N ALA A 59 -2.29 2.34 -4.23
CA ALA A 59 -1.70 3.54 -3.63
C ALA A 59 -2.66 4.29 -2.70
N PRO A 60 -3.95 4.53 -3.03
CA PRO A 60 -4.86 5.25 -2.13
C PRO A 60 -5.04 4.53 -0.79
N GLN A 61 -5.30 3.22 -0.84
CA GLN A 61 -5.49 2.41 0.36
C GLN A 61 -4.19 2.32 1.20
N LEU A 62 -3.03 2.21 0.54
CA LEU A 62 -1.74 2.15 1.22
C LEU A 62 -1.42 3.46 1.93
N VAL A 63 -1.78 4.60 1.31
CA VAL A 63 -1.64 5.94 1.91
C VAL A 63 -2.51 6.06 3.16
N ASP A 64 -3.75 5.58 3.10
CA ASP A 64 -4.66 5.62 4.26
C ASP A 64 -4.13 4.78 5.42
N VAL A 65 -3.63 3.56 5.14
CA VAL A 65 -2.99 2.69 6.13
C VAL A 65 -1.76 3.35 6.76
N LEU A 66 -0.92 4.01 5.96
CA LEU A 66 0.27 4.71 6.47
C LEU A 66 -0.12 5.92 7.34
N LYS A 67 -1.15 6.67 6.96
CA LYS A 67 -1.67 7.80 7.75
C LYS A 67 -2.26 7.34 9.07
N GLU A 68 -3.07 6.30 9.06
CA GLU A 68 -3.66 5.71 10.27
C GLU A 68 -2.58 5.19 11.23
N ALA A 69 -1.52 4.58 10.69
CA ALA A 69 -0.37 4.13 11.45
C ALA A 69 0.59 5.26 11.88
N GLY A 70 0.30 6.52 11.55
CA GLY A 70 1.15 7.67 11.86
C GLY A 70 2.52 7.65 11.16
N GLN A 71 2.65 6.90 10.07
CA GLN A 71 3.89 6.78 9.31
C GLN A 71 4.05 7.91 8.29
N PRO A 72 5.29 8.35 8.00
CA PRO A 72 5.53 9.34 6.97
C PRO A 72 5.18 8.78 5.59
N VAL A 73 4.21 9.40 4.91
CA VAL A 73 3.82 9.02 3.54
C VAL A 73 4.81 9.62 2.53
N PRO A 74 5.48 8.80 1.70
CA PRO A 74 6.35 9.32 0.65
C PRO A 74 5.54 10.11 -0.40
N GLY A 75 6.03 11.29 -0.81
CA GLY A 75 5.34 12.13 -1.81
C GLY A 75 5.04 11.40 -3.13
N LYS A 76 5.97 10.56 -3.61
CA LYS A 76 5.76 9.73 -4.80
C LYS A 76 4.58 8.75 -4.66
N LEU A 77 4.34 8.22 -3.45
CA LEU A 77 3.22 7.32 -3.21
C LEU A 77 1.89 8.10 -3.23
N GLN A 78 1.88 9.32 -2.68
CA GLN A 78 0.73 10.21 -2.77
C GLN A 78 0.43 10.59 -4.23
N GLU A 79 1.44 10.90 -5.04
CA GLU A 79 1.28 11.14 -6.47
C GLU A 79 0.64 9.93 -7.20
N PHE A 80 1.04 8.70 -6.84
CA PHE A 80 0.40 7.49 -7.38
C PHE A 80 -1.07 7.36 -6.92
N ALA A 81 -1.38 7.73 -5.69
CA ALA A 81 -2.76 7.72 -5.18
C ALA A 81 -3.63 8.75 -5.90
N ASP A 82 -3.13 9.97 -6.09
CA ASP A 82 -3.82 11.05 -6.77
C ASP A 82 -4.04 10.72 -8.26
N THR A 83 -3.03 10.13 -8.90
CA THR A 83 -3.11 9.66 -10.30
C THR A 83 -4.10 8.49 -10.45
N ALA A 84 -4.17 7.58 -9.47
CA ALA A 84 -5.10 6.46 -9.48
C ALA A 84 -6.56 6.87 -9.23
N GLN A 85 -6.79 7.94 -8.45
CA GLN A 85 -8.11 8.55 -8.27
C GLN A 85 -8.50 9.44 -9.47
N GLY A 86 -7.53 9.94 -10.22
CA GLY A 86 -7.69 10.73 -11.44
C GLY A 86 -8.04 9.91 -12.69
N GLY A 87 -9.13 9.12 -12.65
CA GLY A 87 -9.85 8.79 -13.89
C GLY A 87 -10.34 10.09 -14.56
N PRO A 88 -10.45 10.16 -15.90
CA PRO A 88 -10.52 11.43 -16.61
C PRO A 88 -11.64 12.32 -16.07
N ILE A 89 -11.24 13.47 -15.52
CA ILE A 89 -12.13 14.60 -15.25
C ILE A 89 -12.83 14.90 -16.58
N GLY A 90 -14.10 14.51 -16.66
CA GLY A 90 -14.98 14.90 -17.75
C GLY A 90 -15.18 16.40 -17.74
N PHE A 91 -14.25 17.13 -18.36
CA PHE A 91 -14.53 18.43 -18.95
C PHE A 91 -15.53 18.22 -20.10
N ARG A 92 -16.83 18.24 -19.76
CA ARG A 92 -17.93 18.64 -20.63
C ARG A 92 -18.91 19.38 -19.73
N SER A 93 -19.39 20.58 -20.01
CA SER A 93 -19.15 21.59 -21.02
C SER A 93 -19.96 22.75 -20.49
N GLY A 94 -19.38 23.95 -20.44
CA GLY A 94 -20.20 25.16 -20.42
C GLY A 94 -21.16 25.12 -21.61
N GLY A 95 -22.44 25.36 -21.36
CA GLY A 95 -23.50 25.32 -22.37
C GLY A 95 -24.61 26.28 -21.98
N ARG A 96 -24.36 27.55 -22.27
CA ARG A 96 -25.23 28.72 -22.12
C ARG A 96 -26.41 28.64 -23.12
N GLY A 97 -27.63 28.99 -22.69
CA GLY A 97 -28.79 29.30 -23.56
C GLY A 97 -30.02 28.41 -23.27
N GLY A 98 -31.25 28.86 -23.06
CA GLY A 98 -31.85 30.19 -23.06
C GLY A 98 -32.80 30.41 -24.23
N TYR A 99 -34.06 29.91 -24.20
CA TYR A 99 -35.17 30.40 -25.05
C TYR A 99 -36.56 29.92 -24.58
N TRP A 100 -37.51 30.87 -24.63
CA TRP A 100 -38.99 30.82 -24.74
C TRP A 100 -39.82 30.00 -23.76
#